data_AF-A0AAV4JI23-F1
#
_entry.id   AF-A0AAV4JI23-F1
#
_cell.length_a   1.000
_cell.length_b   1.000
_cell.length_c   1.000
_cell.angle_alpha   90.00
_cell.angle_beta   90.00
_cell.angle_gamma   90.00
#
_symmetry.space_group_name_H-M   'P 1'
#
loop_
_entity.id
_entity.type
_entity.pdbx_description
1 polymer ?
#
loop_
_entity_poly.entity_id
_entity_poly.type
_entity_poly.pdbx_seq_one_letter_code
_entity_poly.pdbx_strand_id
1 'polypeptide(L)'
;MHDSNGKGEITLHSIEAETFSVLLHYAYTGIVNVTRDNVQSVLIAADYFSISSVKKECEKFIASNLDCDNVCDAAQFAISYSLPILKQQTLQFLKERLPEVSSTSGFRDLDPRFLVSFLEDDGLVLQVNGMRLKSVEREKLIMGTVLQYLSDRGESDPQVLSMVFQTVRLIVIPKDDIRKCLENFKGLKKTEGIKKYLDLHEVAVEFFKQRGQDSSLTTPIGGAGIENVPDAWFRRRKLANYEIRPGKMRYAAGGQVAVARGYPSYLYNDPELEIERVEVWIRRWYGRPVIGGLAVTYRANPTFDLKGNPDKSKLQRYCKGRCQSPNDRDYFCATFEPGEYVVKVNVSSGHLIDRLCFRTNTGRTLGPFGGRGGGKHTQVAPSGATAYLYDINCDETNTQGSPAIYNLMFRWITLE
;
A
#
# COMPACT_ATOMS: atom_id res chain seq x y z
N MET A 1 43.68 18.99 12.62
CA MET A 1 45.03 19.19 12.05
C MET A 1 45.83 20.02 13.04
N HIS A 2 46.89 19.49 13.61
CA HIS A 2 47.81 20.27 14.44
C HIS A 2 49.11 20.46 13.67
N ASP A 3 49.47 21.71 13.38
CA ASP A 3 50.83 22.04 12.97
C ASP A 3 51.71 21.78 14.18
N SER A 4 52.47 20.69 14.10
CA SER A 4 53.24 20.21 15.24
C SER A 4 54.61 20.86 15.33
N ASN A 5 55.02 21.72 14.38
CA ASN A 5 56.40 22.26 14.37
C ASN A 5 56.66 23.57 13.60
N GLY A 6 55.65 24.27 13.03
CA GLY A 6 55.90 25.52 12.30
C GLY A 6 56.74 25.34 11.03
N LYS A 7 56.79 24.10 10.50
CA LYS A 7 57.57 23.69 9.32
C LYS A 7 56.74 23.62 8.03
N GLY A 8 55.45 23.98 8.08
CA GLY A 8 54.55 23.87 6.92
C GLY A 8 54.15 22.44 6.55
N GLU A 9 54.36 21.47 7.46
CA GLU A 9 54.00 20.07 7.28
C GLU A 9 52.72 19.73 8.05
N ILE A 10 51.73 19.13 7.37
CA ILE A 10 50.48 18.68 7.98
C ILE A 10 50.41 17.16 7.84
N THR A 11 50.32 16.45 8.97
CA THR A 11 50.13 14.99 8.99
C THR A 11 48.65 14.64 9.04
N LEU A 12 48.21 13.74 8.15
CA LEU A 12 46.85 13.23 8.08
C LEU A 12 46.85 11.75 8.49
N HIS A 13 46.18 11.40 9.59
CA HIS A 13 46.22 10.03 10.14
C HIS A 13 45.05 9.13 9.72
N SER A 14 43.96 9.69 9.19
CA SER A 14 42.69 8.97 9.02
C SER A 14 42.21 8.91 7.57
N ILE A 15 43.09 9.15 6.61
CA ILE A 15 42.77 9.20 5.18
C ILE A 15 43.84 8.47 4.40
N GLU A 16 43.42 7.55 3.54
CA GLU A 16 44.29 6.81 2.64
C GLU A 16 44.92 7.74 1.60
N ALA A 17 46.17 7.43 1.21
CA ALA A 17 46.92 8.26 0.27
C ALA A 17 46.22 8.34 -1.09
N GLU A 18 45.61 7.24 -1.56
CA GLU A 18 44.85 7.18 -2.81
C GLU A 18 43.63 8.11 -2.75
N THR A 19 42.88 8.07 -1.65
CA THR A 19 41.70 8.92 -1.44
C THR A 19 42.08 10.40 -1.40
N PHE A 20 43.15 10.75 -0.68
CA PHE A 20 43.64 12.13 -0.63
C PHE A 20 44.14 12.61 -1.99
N SER A 21 44.79 11.74 -2.76
CA SER A 21 45.25 12.05 -4.12
C SER A 21 44.10 12.48 -5.04
N VAL A 22 42.94 11.82 -4.94
CA VAL A 22 41.73 12.19 -5.70
C VAL A 22 41.24 13.59 -5.32
N LEU A 23 41.21 13.91 -4.03
CA LEU A 23 40.78 15.24 -3.57
C LEU A 23 41.79 16.34 -3.94
N LEU A 24 43.09 16.03 -3.89
CA LEU A 24 44.14 16.94 -4.31
C LEU A 24 44.05 17.22 -5.82
N HIS A 25 43.85 16.19 -6.64
CA HIS A 25 43.62 16.36 -8.07
C HIS A 25 42.41 17.25 -8.34
N TYR A 26 41.30 17.04 -7.61
CA TYR A 26 40.13 17.90 -7.70
C TYR A 26 40.44 19.36 -7.33
N ALA A 27 41.24 19.61 -6.28
CA ALA A 27 41.59 20.96 -5.86
C ALA A 27 42.34 21.75 -6.94
N TYR A 28 43.16 21.09 -7.76
CA TYR A 28 43.92 21.74 -8.84
C TYR A 28 43.16 21.82 -10.18
N THR A 29 42.29 20.85 -10.48
CA THR A 29 41.66 20.72 -11.81
C THR A 29 40.17 21.02 -11.84
N GLY A 30 39.49 20.97 -10.69
CA GLY A 30 38.04 20.99 -10.59
C GLY A 30 37.36 19.67 -11.01
N ILE A 31 38.12 18.62 -11.36
CA ILE A 31 37.61 17.33 -11.83
C ILE A 31 37.85 16.25 -10.76
N VAL A 32 36.79 15.53 -10.40
CA VAL A 32 36.85 14.40 -9.46
C VAL A 32 36.48 13.09 -10.16
N ASN A 33 37.33 12.07 -10.00
CA ASN A 33 37.12 10.75 -10.60
C ASN A 33 36.58 9.78 -9.55
N VAL A 34 35.26 9.66 -9.49
CA VAL A 34 34.54 8.79 -8.57
C VAL A 34 34.20 7.46 -9.26
N THR A 35 34.44 6.35 -8.57
CA THR A 35 34.17 4.97 -8.99
C THR A 35 33.43 4.23 -7.88
N ARG A 36 32.86 3.05 -8.18
CA ARG A 36 32.16 2.23 -7.16
C ARG A 36 33.06 1.85 -5.99
N ASP A 37 34.34 1.64 -6.24
CA ASP A 37 35.29 1.18 -5.23
C ASP A 37 35.77 2.33 -4.33
N ASN A 38 35.89 3.55 -4.86
CA ASN A 38 36.44 4.68 -4.11
C ASN A 38 35.40 5.65 -3.54
N VAL A 39 34.13 5.58 -3.99
CA VAL A 39 33.13 6.63 -3.71
C VAL A 39 32.88 6.84 -2.22
N GLN A 40 32.86 5.77 -1.42
CA GLN A 40 32.63 5.88 0.02
C GLN A 40 33.79 6.59 0.72
N SER A 41 35.04 6.17 0.46
CA SER A 41 36.24 6.78 1.03
C SER A 41 36.39 8.25 0.60
N VAL A 42 36.16 8.55 -0.68
CA VAL A 42 36.20 9.92 -1.22
C VAL A 42 35.12 10.79 -0.59
N LEU A 43 33.90 10.27 -0.38
CA LEU A 43 32.82 11.00 0.29
C LEU A 43 33.19 11.34 1.74
N ILE A 44 33.70 10.37 2.50
CA ILE A 44 34.10 10.55 3.90
C ILE A 44 35.20 11.62 3.99
N ALA A 45 36.22 11.52 3.14
CA ALA A 45 37.30 12.49 3.10
C ALA A 45 36.81 13.88 2.67
N ALA A 46 35.94 13.96 1.66
CA ALA A 46 35.35 15.22 1.22
C ALA A 46 34.53 15.89 2.32
N ASP A 47 33.79 15.12 3.12
CA ASP A 47 33.06 15.62 4.29
C ASP A 47 34.04 16.13 5.36
N TYR A 48 35.09 15.36 5.66
CA TYR A 48 36.13 15.74 6.61
C TYR A 48 36.82 17.06 6.24
N PHE A 49 37.15 17.26 4.97
CA PHE A 49 37.74 18.50 4.46
C PHE A 49 36.71 19.59 4.12
N SER A 50 35.41 19.34 4.35
CA SER A 50 34.32 20.27 4.02
C SER A 50 34.22 20.66 2.54
N ILE A 51 34.64 19.78 1.63
CA ILE A 51 34.56 19.95 0.16
C ILE A 51 33.15 19.58 -0.31
N SER A 52 32.21 20.50 -0.10
CA SER A 52 30.78 20.28 -0.33
C SER A 52 30.41 19.87 -1.76
N SER A 53 31.16 20.35 -2.77
CA SER A 53 30.92 19.99 -4.18
C SER A 53 31.22 18.52 -4.46
N VAL A 54 32.36 18.01 -3.98
CA VAL A 54 32.75 16.60 -4.13
C VAL A 54 31.82 15.70 -3.34
N LYS A 55 31.46 16.09 -2.11
CA LYS A 55 30.48 15.35 -1.30
C LYS A 55 29.16 15.16 -2.04
N LYS A 56 28.60 16.25 -2.59
CA LYS A 56 27.35 16.20 -3.38
C LYS A 56 27.48 15.31 -4.61
N GLU A 57 28.62 15.33 -5.29
CA GLU A 57 28.83 14.50 -6.47
C GLU A 57 28.93 13.01 -6.11
N CYS A 58 29.58 12.68 -4.99
CA CYS A 58 29.61 11.32 -4.47
C CYS A 58 28.22 10.83 -4.05
N GLU A 59 27.42 11.67 -3.35
CA GLU A 59 26.04 11.32 -2.99
C GLU A 59 25.18 11.03 -4.24
N LYS A 60 25.27 11.87 -5.27
CA LYS A 60 24.58 11.63 -6.55
C LYS A 60 25.06 10.35 -7.23
N PHE A 61 26.36 10.09 -7.20
CA PHE A 61 26.92 8.88 -7.81
C PHE A 61 26.36 7.62 -7.16
N ILE A 62 26.32 7.58 -5.82
CA ILE A 62 25.72 6.46 -5.07
C ILE A 62 24.24 6.35 -5.42
N ALA A 63 23.48 7.46 -5.33
CA ALA A 63 22.05 7.47 -5.60
C ALA A 63 21.68 6.98 -7.01
N SER A 64 22.51 7.33 -8.01
CA SER A 64 22.28 6.96 -9.41
C SER A 64 22.64 5.50 -9.72
N ASN A 65 23.39 4.84 -8.82
CA ASN A 65 23.82 3.45 -8.95
C ASN A 65 23.12 2.51 -7.95
N LEU A 66 22.03 2.95 -7.30
CA LEU A 66 21.28 2.10 -6.38
C LEU A 66 20.63 0.92 -7.10
N ASP A 67 20.77 -0.27 -6.53
CA ASP A 67 20.11 -1.50 -6.96
C ASP A 67 19.64 -2.32 -5.75
N CYS A 68 19.01 -3.48 -6.01
CA CYS A 68 18.44 -4.30 -4.93
C CYS A 68 19.52 -4.94 -4.02
N ASP A 69 20.74 -5.10 -4.52
CA ASP A 69 21.84 -5.74 -3.79
C ASP A 69 22.57 -4.73 -2.90
N ASN A 70 22.72 -3.48 -3.36
CA ASN A 70 23.52 -2.45 -2.68
C ASN A 70 22.71 -1.45 -1.82
N VAL A 71 21.39 -1.39 -1.98
CA VAL A 71 20.57 -0.36 -1.30
C VAL A 71 20.61 -0.46 0.22
N CYS A 72 20.71 -1.66 0.78
CA CYS A 72 20.79 -1.90 2.21
C CYS A 72 22.08 -1.31 2.80
N ASP A 73 23.21 -1.55 2.15
CA ASP A 73 24.51 -1.02 2.56
C ASP A 73 24.56 0.49 2.38
N ALA A 74 24.04 1.01 1.27
CA ALA A 74 23.93 2.44 1.03
C ALA A 74 23.05 3.14 2.08
N ALA A 75 21.95 2.52 2.53
CA ALA A 75 21.09 3.06 3.58
C ALA A 75 21.81 3.13 4.93
N GLN A 76 22.52 2.06 5.32
CA GLN A 76 23.30 2.02 6.56
C GLN A 76 24.46 3.02 6.54
N PHE A 77 25.13 3.15 5.39
CA PHE A 77 26.16 4.15 5.14
C PHE A 77 25.61 5.58 5.27
N ALA A 78 24.48 5.87 4.62
CA ALA A 78 23.85 7.19 4.67
C ALA A 78 23.43 7.59 6.10
N ILE A 79 23.03 6.63 6.93
CA ILE A 79 22.70 6.88 8.33
C ILE A 79 23.96 7.11 9.16
N SER A 80 24.97 6.25 9.01
CA SER A 80 26.24 6.34 9.77
C SER A 80 26.95 7.66 9.55
N TYR A 81 26.91 8.20 8.33
CA TYR A 81 27.56 9.47 7.96
C TYR A 81 26.60 10.67 7.89
N SER A 82 25.37 10.53 8.41
CA SER A 82 24.39 11.62 8.46
C SER A 82 24.15 12.31 7.10
N LEU A 83 23.87 11.51 6.06
CA LEU A 83 23.60 11.95 4.68
C LEU A 83 22.08 11.94 4.40
N PRO A 84 21.34 13.03 4.71
CA PRO A 84 19.87 13.00 4.73
C PRO A 84 19.25 12.79 3.35
N ILE A 85 19.84 13.36 2.29
CA ILE A 85 19.33 13.23 0.92
C ILE A 85 19.49 11.79 0.43
N LEU A 86 20.70 11.24 0.57
CA LEU A 86 20.98 9.85 0.21
C LEU A 86 20.11 8.88 1.02
N LYS A 87 19.97 9.11 2.33
CA LYS A 87 19.07 8.33 3.21
C LYS A 87 17.64 8.34 2.68
N GLN A 88 17.11 9.50 2.28
CA GLN A 88 15.76 9.58 1.73
C GLN A 88 15.62 8.77 0.45
N GLN A 89 16.61 8.83 -0.44
CA GLN A 89 16.61 8.08 -1.70
C GLN A 89 16.70 6.57 -1.49
N THR A 90 17.56 6.10 -0.59
CA THR A 90 17.67 4.65 -0.27
C THR A 90 16.42 4.13 0.41
N LEU A 91 15.83 4.89 1.34
CA LEU A 91 14.57 4.52 1.98
C LEU A 91 13.39 4.50 0.99
N GLN A 92 13.35 5.43 0.04
CA GLN A 92 12.34 5.43 -1.01
C GLN A 92 12.48 4.19 -1.92
N PHE A 93 13.71 3.84 -2.31
CA PHE A 93 13.99 2.63 -3.08
C PHE A 93 13.54 1.37 -2.32
N LEU A 94 13.84 1.29 -1.01
CA LEU A 94 13.38 0.20 -0.15
C LEU A 94 11.85 0.11 -0.10
N LYS A 95 11.14 1.23 0.02
CA LYS A 95 9.66 1.26 0.03
C LYS A 95 9.04 0.75 -1.28
N GLU A 96 9.71 0.98 -2.40
CA GLU A 96 9.23 0.62 -3.74
C GLU A 96 9.58 -0.82 -4.17
N ARG A 97 10.68 -1.36 -3.66
CA ARG A 97 11.24 -2.66 -4.08
C ARG A 97 11.46 -3.64 -2.92
N LEU A 98 10.78 -3.43 -1.79
CA LEU A 98 10.94 -4.28 -0.59
C LEU A 98 10.87 -5.79 -0.87
N PRO A 99 9.92 -6.32 -1.66
CA PRO A 99 9.84 -7.76 -1.92
C PRO A 99 11.09 -8.34 -2.63
N GLU A 100 11.73 -7.53 -3.46
CA GLU A 100 12.93 -7.93 -4.20
C GLU A 100 14.17 -7.80 -3.32
N VAL A 101 14.28 -6.67 -2.62
CA VAL A 101 15.38 -6.42 -1.68
C VAL A 101 15.36 -7.44 -0.53
N SER A 102 14.19 -7.87 -0.05
CA SER A 102 14.09 -8.81 1.06
C SER A 102 14.73 -10.18 0.81
N SER A 103 15.02 -10.49 -0.46
CA SER A 103 15.64 -11.75 -0.88
C SER A 103 17.17 -11.64 -1.09
N THR A 104 17.76 -10.46 -0.90
CA THR A 104 19.20 -10.22 -1.13
C THR A 104 20.02 -10.45 0.14
N SER A 105 21.32 -10.71 -0.04
CA SER A 105 22.25 -10.84 1.09
C SER A 105 22.38 -9.54 1.89
N GLY A 106 22.35 -8.39 1.20
CA GLY A 106 22.39 -7.07 1.84
C GLY A 106 21.24 -6.89 2.83
N PHE A 107 20.04 -7.41 2.53
CA PHE A 107 18.91 -7.36 3.45
C PHE A 107 19.10 -8.28 4.66
N ARG A 108 19.61 -9.51 4.46
CA ARG A 108 19.95 -10.42 5.56
C ARG A 108 20.94 -9.80 6.54
N ASP A 109 21.92 -9.06 6.02
CA ASP A 109 23.03 -8.53 6.80
C ASP A 109 22.71 -7.15 7.44
N LEU A 110 21.52 -6.58 7.20
CA LEU A 110 21.04 -5.35 7.84
C LEU A 110 21.11 -5.40 9.38
N ASP A 111 21.43 -4.27 10.02
CA ASP A 111 21.27 -4.10 11.47
C ASP A 111 19.79 -4.27 11.88
N PRO A 112 19.47 -5.16 12.84
CA PRO A 112 18.10 -5.33 13.31
C PRO A 112 17.42 -4.04 13.80
N ARG A 113 18.17 -3.11 14.40
CA ARG A 113 17.67 -1.81 14.87
C ARG A 113 17.29 -0.90 13.71
N PHE A 114 18.05 -0.96 12.60
CA PHE A 114 17.68 -0.24 11.39
C PHE A 114 16.38 -0.78 10.81
N LEU A 115 16.25 -2.10 10.69
CA LEU A 115 15.03 -2.73 10.19
C LEU A 115 13.82 -2.35 11.04
N VAL A 116 13.95 -2.37 12.37
CA VAL A 116 12.91 -1.95 13.30
C VAL A 116 12.54 -0.49 13.07
N SER A 117 13.52 0.41 12.99
CA SER A 117 13.25 1.84 12.75
C SER A 117 12.53 2.11 11.43
N PHE A 118 12.83 1.32 10.39
CA PHE A 118 12.15 1.39 9.10
C PHE A 118 10.72 0.87 9.17
N LEU A 119 10.51 -0.27 9.84
CA LEU A 119 9.21 -0.91 9.96
C LEU A 119 8.31 -0.27 11.02
N GLU A 120 8.80 0.51 11.98
CA GLU A 120 7.95 1.17 12.97
C GLU A 120 7.26 2.45 12.44
N ASP A 121 7.74 2.99 11.31
CA ASP A 121 7.22 4.23 10.71
C ASP A 121 5.71 4.14 10.39
N ASP A 122 4.89 4.93 11.09
CA ASP A 122 3.45 5.07 10.81
C ASP A 122 3.20 5.62 9.39
N GLY A 123 4.15 6.34 8.81
CA GLY A 123 4.13 6.82 7.43
C GLY A 123 4.66 5.82 6.40
N LEU A 124 4.92 4.56 6.78
CA LEU A 124 5.45 3.55 5.88
C LEU A 124 4.42 3.14 4.82
N VAL A 125 4.57 3.70 3.62
CA VAL A 125 3.83 3.32 2.42
C VAL A 125 4.69 2.37 1.59
N LEU A 126 4.19 1.15 1.37
CA LEU A 126 4.85 0.14 0.52
C LEU A 126 4.14 0.02 -0.82
N GLN A 127 4.91 -0.30 -1.85
CA GLN A 127 4.43 -0.48 -3.21
C GLN A 127 4.88 -1.82 -3.79
N VAL A 128 4.01 -2.45 -4.59
CA VAL A 128 4.33 -3.65 -5.38
C VAL A 128 3.81 -3.43 -6.79
N ASN A 129 4.64 -3.64 -7.82
CA ASN A 129 4.25 -3.49 -9.23
C ASN A 129 3.60 -2.12 -9.56
N GLY A 130 4.07 -1.02 -8.97
CA GLY A 130 3.48 0.31 -9.20
C GLY A 130 2.24 0.62 -8.34
N MET A 131 1.82 -0.32 -7.49
CA MET A 131 0.60 -0.23 -6.68
C MET A 131 0.88 -0.12 -5.19
N ARG A 132 0.36 0.93 -4.56
CA ARG A 132 0.45 1.09 -3.10
C ARG A 132 -0.39 0.04 -2.39
N LEU A 133 0.19 -0.62 -1.39
CA LEU A 133 -0.46 -1.67 -0.62
C LEU A 133 -1.40 -1.10 0.44
N LYS A 134 -2.59 -1.70 0.55
CA LYS A 134 -3.56 -1.43 1.62
C LYS A 134 -3.14 -2.06 2.95
N SER A 135 -3.76 -1.67 4.06
CA SER A 135 -3.35 -2.09 5.41
C SER A 135 -3.14 -3.61 5.55
N VAL A 136 -4.09 -4.44 5.13
CA VAL A 136 -3.99 -5.91 5.27
C VAL A 136 -2.82 -6.48 4.45
N GLU A 137 -2.77 -6.18 3.15
CA GLU A 137 -1.71 -6.71 2.27
C GLU A 137 -0.32 -6.14 2.62
N ARG A 138 -0.26 -4.91 3.13
CA ARG A 138 0.97 -4.30 3.63
C ARG A 138 1.50 -5.02 4.86
N GLU A 139 0.66 -5.26 5.87
CA GLU A 139 1.10 -5.96 7.08
C GLU A 139 1.43 -7.43 6.78
N LYS A 140 0.74 -8.08 5.82
CA LYS A 140 1.11 -9.41 5.31
C LYS A 140 2.50 -9.40 4.67
N LEU A 141 2.81 -8.39 3.84
CA LEU A 141 4.14 -8.25 3.26
C LEU A 141 5.19 -8.01 4.35
N ILE A 142 4.94 -7.10 5.28
CA ILE A 142 5.86 -6.81 6.40
C ILE A 142 6.12 -8.08 7.23
N MET A 143 5.07 -8.84 7.56
CA MET A 143 5.20 -10.12 8.26
C MET A 143 6.05 -11.11 7.48
N GLY A 144 5.81 -11.26 6.17
CA GLY A 144 6.59 -12.12 5.30
C GLY A 144 8.06 -11.71 5.25
N THR A 145 8.35 -10.42 5.07
CA THR A 145 9.71 -9.86 5.06
C THR A 145 10.43 -10.08 6.40
N VAL A 146 9.76 -9.86 7.53
CA VAL A 146 10.34 -10.08 8.87
C VAL A 146 10.65 -11.56 9.09
N LEU A 147 9.73 -12.46 8.73
CA LEU A 147 9.96 -13.90 8.87
C LEU A 147 11.10 -14.39 7.98
N GLN A 148 11.18 -13.88 6.74
CA GLN A 148 12.28 -14.16 5.82
C GLN A 148 13.62 -13.69 6.40
N TYR A 149 13.69 -12.45 6.87
CA TYR A 149 14.88 -11.87 7.49
C TYR A 149 15.40 -12.71 8.67
N LEU A 150 14.50 -13.08 9.60
CA LEU A 150 14.85 -13.89 10.76
C LEU A 150 15.30 -15.30 10.37
N SER A 151 14.64 -15.88 9.35
CA SER A 151 14.97 -17.21 8.84
C SER A 151 16.34 -17.23 8.18
N ASP A 152 16.65 -16.26 7.32
CA ASP A 152 17.90 -16.19 6.56
C ASP A 152 19.12 -15.93 7.44
N ARG A 153 18.92 -15.21 8.56
CA ARG A 153 19.96 -15.01 9.58
C ARG A 153 20.16 -16.22 10.49
N GLY A 154 19.23 -17.18 10.50
CA GLY A 154 19.19 -18.23 11.51
C GLY A 154 19.07 -17.67 12.93
N GLU A 155 18.39 -16.54 13.08
CA GLU A 155 18.39 -15.77 14.32
C GLU A 155 17.72 -16.56 15.45
N SER A 156 18.44 -16.71 16.56
CA SER A 156 18.01 -17.50 17.71
C SER A 156 17.89 -16.66 18.98
N ASP A 157 18.40 -15.42 18.98
CA ASP A 157 18.31 -14.53 20.13
C ASP A 157 16.84 -14.10 20.36
N PRO A 158 16.24 -14.46 21.53
CA PRO A 158 14.88 -14.05 21.87
C PRO A 158 14.66 -12.53 21.89
N GLN A 159 15.70 -11.74 22.20
CA GLN A 159 15.61 -10.28 22.25
C GLN A 159 15.46 -9.71 20.84
N VAL A 160 16.31 -10.14 19.90
CA VAL A 160 16.25 -9.71 18.49
C VAL A 160 14.94 -10.17 17.85
N LEU A 161 14.55 -11.43 18.09
CA LEU A 161 13.28 -11.97 17.61
C LEU A 161 12.09 -11.13 18.08
N SER A 162 12.06 -10.80 19.37
CA SER A 162 10.97 -10.00 19.94
C SER A 162 10.98 -8.56 19.40
N MET A 163 12.16 -7.95 19.33
CA MET A 163 12.35 -6.57 18.89
C MET A 163 11.93 -6.38 17.42
N VAL A 164 12.25 -7.32 16.54
CA VAL A 164 11.86 -7.24 15.13
C VAL A 164 10.39 -7.63 14.94
N PHE A 165 9.94 -8.71 15.59
CA PHE A 165 8.59 -9.23 15.34
C PHE A 165 7.47 -8.34 15.90
N GLN A 166 7.71 -7.59 16.98
CA GLN A 166 6.73 -6.63 17.51
C GLN A 166 6.35 -5.52 16.52
N THR A 167 7.18 -5.25 15.51
CA THR A 167 6.93 -4.22 14.49
C THR A 167 5.78 -4.59 13.54
N VAL A 168 5.47 -5.89 13.44
CA VAL A 168 4.37 -6.43 12.62
C VAL A 168 3.05 -6.19 13.35
N ARG A 169 2.11 -5.46 12.75
CA ARG A 169 0.80 -5.18 13.37
C ARG A 169 -0.15 -6.34 13.11
N LEU A 170 0.06 -7.44 13.83
CA LEU A 170 -0.68 -8.70 13.64
C LEU A 170 -2.19 -8.53 13.69
N ILE A 171 -2.68 -7.55 14.45
CA ILE A 171 -4.10 -7.26 14.61
C ILE A 171 -4.85 -6.91 13.31
N VAL A 172 -4.11 -6.41 12.32
CA VAL A 172 -4.66 -6.06 11.01
C VAL A 172 -4.79 -7.32 10.13
N ILE A 173 -4.03 -8.38 10.42
CA ILE A 173 -3.93 -9.57 9.59
C ILE A 173 -4.96 -10.61 10.04
N PRO A 174 -5.79 -11.15 9.13
CA PRO A 174 -6.70 -12.25 9.47
C PRO A 174 -5.95 -13.49 9.97
N LYS A 175 -6.53 -14.19 10.95
CA LYS A 175 -5.95 -15.42 11.56
C LYS A 175 -5.53 -16.47 10.53
N ASP A 176 -6.33 -16.65 9.48
CA ASP A 176 -6.04 -17.64 8.44
C ASP A 176 -4.78 -17.27 7.64
N ASP A 177 -4.55 -15.98 7.41
CA ASP A 177 -3.38 -15.50 6.69
C ASP A 177 -2.12 -15.55 7.57
N ILE A 178 -2.24 -15.24 8.88
CA ILE A 178 -1.14 -15.44 9.85
C ILE A 178 -0.70 -16.92 9.85
N ARG A 179 -1.66 -17.86 9.88
CA ARG A 179 -1.35 -19.30 9.86
C ARG A 179 -0.61 -19.70 8.59
N LYS A 180 -1.08 -19.27 7.41
CA LYS A 180 -0.43 -19.55 6.12
C LYS A 180 0.99 -18.99 6.07
N CYS A 181 1.21 -17.75 6.51
CA CYS A 181 2.54 -17.15 6.56
C CYS A 181 3.50 -17.98 7.44
N LEU A 182 3.05 -18.42 8.62
CA LEU A 182 3.87 -19.23 9.53
C LEU A 182 4.14 -20.67 9.04
N GLU A 183 3.28 -21.22 8.20
CA GLU A 183 3.48 -22.57 7.63
C GLU A 183 4.71 -22.65 6.74
N ASN A 184 5.07 -21.55 6.09
CA ASN A 184 6.29 -21.44 5.29
C ASN A 184 7.56 -21.42 6.18
N PHE A 185 7.44 -21.04 7.46
CA PHE A 185 8.57 -20.84 8.38
C PHE A 185 8.42 -21.69 9.66
N LYS A 186 8.27 -23.01 9.51
CA LYS A 186 7.99 -23.94 10.63
C LYS A 186 9.00 -23.91 11.76
N GLY A 187 10.27 -23.59 11.49
CA GLY A 187 11.33 -23.47 12.50
C GLY A 187 11.05 -22.35 13.50
N LEU A 188 10.68 -21.17 12.99
CA LEU A 188 10.43 -19.97 13.78
C LEU A 188 9.15 -20.06 14.64
N LYS A 189 8.15 -20.82 14.20
CA LYS A 189 6.90 -21.03 14.95
C LYS A 189 7.12 -21.64 16.35
N LYS A 190 8.21 -22.41 16.54
CA LYS A 190 8.48 -23.08 17.81
C LYS A 190 9.13 -22.16 18.85
N THR A 191 9.74 -21.07 18.41
CA THR A 191 10.49 -20.16 19.26
C THR A 191 9.56 -19.40 20.22
N GLU A 192 9.96 -19.28 21.49
CA GLU A 192 9.14 -18.64 22.53
C GLU A 192 8.82 -17.18 22.21
N GLY A 193 9.76 -16.46 21.59
CA GLY A 193 9.56 -15.07 21.16
C GLY A 193 8.34 -14.89 20.26
N ILE A 194 8.18 -15.73 19.22
CA ILE A 194 7.06 -15.61 18.28
C ILE A 194 5.75 -16.09 18.90
N LYS A 195 5.79 -17.17 19.70
CA LYS A 195 4.60 -17.67 20.42
C LYS A 195 3.97 -16.59 21.29
N LYS A 196 4.80 -15.85 22.04
CA LYS A 196 4.35 -14.72 22.85
C LYS A 196 3.48 -13.74 22.05
N TYR A 197 3.92 -13.33 20.85
CA TYR A 197 3.15 -12.38 20.03
C TYR A 197 1.90 -12.99 19.40
N LEU A 198 1.87 -14.30 19.13
CA LEU A 198 0.65 -14.98 18.70
C LEU A 198 -0.39 -15.04 19.81
N ASP A 199 0.04 -15.25 21.06
CA ASP A 199 -0.84 -15.21 22.23
C ASP A 199 -1.35 -13.78 22.48
N LEU A 200 -0.48 -12.77 22.34
CA LEU A 200 -0.86 -11.35 22.43
C LEU A 200 -1.85 -10.94 21.32
N HIS A 201 -1.74 -11.51 20.12
CA HIS A 201 -2.71 -11.30 19.05
C HIS A 201 -4.10 -11.82 19.43
N GLU A 202 -4.19 -13.00 20.07
CA GLU A 202 -5.46 -13.52 20.57
C GLU A 202 -6.08 -12.60 21.64
N VAL A 203 -5.27 -12.10 22.58
CA VAL A 203 -5.69 -11.12 23.59
C VAL A 203 -6.21 -9.83 22.93
N ALA A 204 -5.48 -9.31 21.94
CA ALA A 204 -5.86 -8.09 21.23
C ALA A 204 -7.17 -8.26 20.44
N VAL A 205 -7.34 -9.38 19.74
CA VAL A 205 -8.58 -9.68 19.01
C VAL A 205 -9.78 -9.78 19.95
N GLU A 206 -9.62 -10.45 21.10
CA GLU A 206 -10.69 -10.57 22.07
C GLU A 206 -11.05 -9.22 22.71
N PHE A 207 -10.05 -8.40 22.99
CA PHE A 207 -10.24 -7.02 23.47
C PHE A 207 -11.12 -6.19 22.51
N PHE A 208 -10.89 -6.29 21.19
CA PHE A 208 -11.71 -5.56 20.22
C PHE A 208 -13.14 -6.08 20.10
N LYS A 209 -13.36 -7.39 20.26
CA LYS A 209 -14.72 -7.93 20.32
C LYS A 209 -15.49 -7.39 21.53
N GLN A 210 -14.85 -7.37 22.70
CA GLN A 210 -15.46 -6.86 23.93
C GLN A 210 -15.78 -5.36 23.82
N ARG A 211 -14.83 -4.55 23.37
CA ARG A 211 -15.05 -3.11 23.13
C ARG A 211 -16.14 -2.82 22.11
N GLY A 212 -16.26 -3.67 21.10
CA GLY A 212 -17.26 -3.54 20.07
C GLY A 212 -18.70 -3.79 20.55
N GLN A 213 -18.85 -4.60 21.60
CA GLN A 213 -20.12 -4.92 22.23
C GLN A 213 -20.49 -3.96 23.37
N ASP A 214 -19.49 -3.30 23.98
CA ASP A 214 -19.69 -2.29 25.02
C ASP A 214 -20.12 -0.95 24.41
N SER A 215 -21.42 -0.66 24.53
CA SER A 215 -22.04 0.57 24.07
C SER A 215 -22.02 1.70 25.11
N SER A 216 -21.66 1.41 26.36
CA SER A 216 -21.62 2.42 27.42
C SER A 216 -20.24 3.07 27.59
N LEU A 217 -19.17 2.49 27.03
CA LEU A 217 -17.78 2.98 27.16
C LEU A 217 -17.32 3.08 28.63
N THR A 218 -18.00 2.42 29.56
CA THR A 218 -17.80 2.55 31.01
C THR A 218 -16.95 1.43 31.61
N THR A 219 -16.66 0.35 30.88
CA THR A 219 -15.77 -0.70 31.39
C THR A 219 -14.34 -0.18 31.50
N PRO A 220 -13.65 -0.38 32.63
CA PRO A 220 -12.24 -0.02 32.77
C PRO A 220 -11.43 -0.69 31.66
N ILE A 221 -10.68 0.13 30.92
CA ILE A 221 -9.84 -0.28 29.81
C ILE A 221 -8.61 -0.97 30.41
N GLY A 222 -8.70 -2.28 30.64
CA GLY A 222 -7.64 -3.05 31.29
C GLY A 222 -8.04 -4.50 31.46
N GLY A 223 -8.17 -5.23 30.35
CA GLY A 223 -8.22 -6.68 30.36
C GLY A 223 -6.83 -7.25 30.65
N ALA A 224 -6.75 -8.35 31.40
CA ALA A 224 -5.49 -8.99 31.75
C ALA A 224 -4.60 -9.21 30.51
N GLY A 225 -3.41 -8.59 30.49
CA GLY A 225 -2.42 -8.77 29.43
C GLY A 225 -2.51 -7.82 28.23
N ILE A 226 -3.51 -6.94 28.13
CA ILE A 226 -3.56 -5.92 27.03
C ILE A 226 -2.39 -4.94 27.12
N GLU A 227 -1.92 -4.65 28.33
CA GLU A 227 -0.76 -3.82 28.64
C GLU A 227 0.56 -4.37 28.08
N ASN A 228 0.59 -5.66 27.72
CA ASN A 228 1.74 -6.31 27.10
C ASN A 228 1.67 -6.32 25.56
N VAL A 229 0.54 -5.88 24.98
CA VAL A 229 0.39 -5.75 23.52
C VAL A 229 1.11 -4.49 23.05
N PRO A 230 1.96 -4.55 22.01
CA PRO A 230 2.67 -3.37 21.53
C PRO A 230 1.71 -2.24 21.13
N ASP A 231 1.94 -1.04 21.66
CA ASP A 231 1.12 0.15 21.35
C ASP A 231 1.01 0.44 19.85
N ALA A 232 2.07 0.09 19.10
CA ALA A 232 2.11 0.22 17.65
C ALA A 232 1.00 -0.56 16.92
N TRP A 233 0.49 -1.64 17.50
CA TRP A 233 -0.60 -2.43 16.90
C TRP A 233 -1.92 -1.66 16.89
N PHE A 234 -2.12 -0.75 17.84
CA PHE A 234 -3.33 0.07 17.90
C PHE A 234 -3.24 1.33 17.04
N ARG A 235 -2.03 1.71 16.60
CA ARG A 235 -1.81 2.80 15.66
C ARG A 235 -2.00 2.30 14.23
N ARG A 236 -2.61 3.11 13.36
CA ARG A 236 -2.76 2.77 11.93
C ARG A 236 -1.63 3.37 11.11
N ARG A 237 -1.09 2.59 10.17
CA ARG A 237 -0.20 3.15 9.15
C ARG A 237 -1.00 3.98 8.16
N LYS A 238 -0.42 5.09 7.73
CA LYS A 238 -0.98 5.94 6.68
C LYS A 238 -0.98 5.17 5.36
N LEU A 239 -2.15 5.02 4.71
CA LEU A 239 -2.25 4.35 3.42
C LEU A 239 -1.36 5.04 2.37
N ALA A 240 -1.69 6.30 2.07
CA ALA A 240 -1.03 7.21 1.15
C ALA A 240 -1.67 8.60 1.33
N ASN A 241 -1.16 9.63 0.66
CA ASN A 241 -2.02 10.77 0.36
C ASN A 241 -3.06 10.31 -0.65
N TYR A 242 -4.32 10.72 -0.51
CA TYR A 242 -5.37 10.28 -1.41
C TYR A 242 -6.36 11.39 -1.74
N GLU A 243 -6.87 11.35 -2.96
CA GLU A 243 -7.94 12.23 -3.41
C GLU A 243 -9.05 11.37 -4.03
N ILE A 244 -10.27 11.48 -3.49
CA ILE A 244 -11.44 10.83 -4.07
C ILE A 244 -12.19 11.85 -4.91
N ARG A 245 -12.08 11.74 -6.23
CA ARG A 245 -12.70 12.66 -7.17
C ARG A 245 -14.15 12.24 -7.45
N PRO A 246 -15.12 13.16 -7.39
CA PRO A 246 -16.47 12.88 -7.88
C PRO A 246 -16.41 12.57 -9.38
N GLY A 247 -17.28 11.67 -9.83
CA GLY A 247 -17.40 11.40 -11.26
C GLY A 247 -17.84 12.66 -11.99
N LYS A 248 -17.09 13.09 -13.01
CA LYS A 248 -17.40 14.33 -13.76
C LYS A 248 -18.67 14.22 -14.60
N MET A 249 -19.08 13.00 -14.95
CA MET A 249 -20.16 12.70 -15.89
C MET A 249 -21.21 11.78 -15.28
N ARG A 250 -22.46 12.02 -15.67
CA ARG A 250 -23.65 11.23 -15.35
C ARG A 250 -24.21 10.64 -16.65
N TYR A 251 -24.42 9.33 -16.68
CA TYR A 251 -24.95 8.61 -17.84
C TYR A 251 -26.45 8.33 -17.68
N ALA A 252 -27.18 8.38 -18.80
CA ALA A 252 -28.64 8.24 -18.84
C ALA A 252 -29.38 9.26 -17.93
N ALA A 253 -28.85 10.47 -17.77
CA ALA A 253 -29.52 11.54 -17.02
C ALA A 253 -30.55 12.22 -17.94
N GLY A 254 -31.80 11.77 -17.90
CA GLY A 254 -32.86 12.26 -18.81
C GLY A 254 -32.64 11.85 -20.27
N GLY A 255 -31.86 10.79 -20.51
CA GLY A 255 -31.50 10.31 -21.84
C GLY A 255 -30.32 11.02 -22.51
N GLN A 256 -29.60 11.84 -21.76
CA GLN A 256 -28.35 12.46 -22.19
C GLN A 256 -27.21 12.11 -21.23
N VAL A 257 -25.99 12.38 -21.68
CA VAL A 257 -24.83 12.43 -20.78
C VAL A 257 -24.73 13.85 -20.24
N ALA A 258 -24.81 14.00 -18.91
CA ALA A 258 -24.79 15.28 -18.24
C ALA A 258 -23.55 15.43 -17.37
N VAL A 259 -23.11 16.67 -17.11
CA VAL A 259 -22.06 16.95 -16.13
C VAL A 259 -22.63 16.73 -14.73
N ALA A 260 -21.88 16.04 -13.87
CA ALA A 260 -22.28 15.84 -12.49
C ALA A 260 -22.25 17.14 -11.69
N ARG A 261 -23.41 17.60 -11.19
CA ARG A 261 -23.51 18.73 -10.25
C ARG A 261 -23.79 18.17 -8.85
N GLY A 262 -22.76 18.13 -8.00
CA GLY A 262 -22.85 17.65 -6.61
C GLY A 262 -22.52 16.17 -6.39
N TYR A 263 -22.24 15.83 -5.14
CA TYR A 263 -21.96 14.48 -4.65
C TYR A 263 -23.28 13.71 -4.40
N PRO A 264 -23.34 12.39 -4.67
CA PRO A 264 -24.47 11.57 -4.25
C PRO A 264 -24.67 11.63 -2.72
N SER A 265 -25.86 11.29 -2.23
CA SER A 265 -26.21 11.40 -0.79
C SER A 265 -25.50 10.39 0.11
N TYR A 266 -24.84 9.39 -0.47
CA TYR A 266 -24.13 8.34 0.23
C TYR A 266 -22.66 8.33 -0.19
N LEU A 267 -21.75 8.57 0.75
CA LEU A 267 -20.31 8.51 0.48
C LEU A 267 -19.64 7.74 1.60
N TYR A 268 -19.31 6.48 1.34
CA TYR A 268 -18.17 5.91 2.02
C TYR A 268 -16.94 6.76 1.66
N ASN A 269 -16.16 7.16 2.67
CA ASN A 269 -14.96 7.99 2.51
C ASN A 269 -13.69 7.30 3.03
N ASP A 270 -13.74 5.98 3.22
CA ASP A 270 -12.57 5.21 3.60
C ASP A 270 -11.75 4.83 2.35
N PRO A 271 -10.53 5.35 2.19
CA PRO A 271 -9.67 5.04 1.04
C PRO A 271 -9.23 3.57 0.99
N GLU A 272 -9.41 2.79 2.07
CA GLU A 272 -9.10 1.37 2.08
C GLU A 272 -10.20 0.49 1.48
N LEU A 273 -11.38 1.03 1.21
CA LEU A 273 -12.46 0.26 0.59
C LEU A 273 -12.05 -0.30 -0.78
N GLU A 274 -12.29 -1.58 -0.96
CA GLU A 274 -11.97 -2.32 -2.16
C GLU A 274 -13.24 -2.96 -2.71
N ILE A 275 -13.51 -2.75 -4.00
CA ILE A 275 -14.64 -3.43 -4.65
C ILE A 275 -14.27 -4.91 -4.83
N GLU A 276 -15.00 -5.78 -4.14
CA GLU A 276 -14.83 -7.23 -4.27
C GLU A 276 -15.64 -7.79 -5.44
N ARG A 277 -16.88 -7.30 -5.61
CA ARG A 277 -17.72 -7.71 -6.74
C ARG A 277 -18.70 -6.63 -7.17
N VAL A 278 -18.99 -6.63 -8.47
CA VAL A 278 -20.07 -5.85 -9.09
C VAL A 278 -21.07 -6.81 -9.72
N GLU A 279 -22.29 -6.76 -9.23
CA GLU A 279 -23.42 -7.53 -9.74
C GLU A 279 -24.29 -6.65 -10.63
N VAL A 280 -24.69 -7.17 -11.79
CA VAL A 280 -25.48 -6.46 -12.79
C VAL A 280 -26.69 -7.31 -13.14
N TRP A 281 -27.88 -6.72 -13.09
CA TRP A 281 -29.12 -7.35 -13.56
C TRP A 281 -29.56 -6.68 -14.85
N ILE A 282 -29.84 -7.49 -15.86
CA ILE A 282 -30.36 -7.07 -17.15
C ILE A 282 -31.88 -7.19 -17.14
N ARG A 283 -32.55 -6.23 -17.78
CA ARG A 283 -33.98 -6.25 -18.03
C ARG A 283 -34.26 -5.96 -19.50
N ARG A 284 -35.47 -6.26 -19.95
CA ARG A 284 -35.97 -5.83 -21.25
C ARG A 284 -36.64 -4.47 -21.14
N TRP A 285 -36.34 -3.59 -22.09
CA TRP A 285 -36.97 -2.28 -22.27
C TRP A 285 -37.26 -2.10 -23.76
N TYR A 286 -38.54 -2.10 -24.14
CA TYR A 286 -38.98 -2.21 -25.54
C TYR A 286 -38.27 -3.35 -26.32
N GLY A 287 -38.14 -4.52 -25.70
CA GLY A 287 -37.47 -5.70 -26.29
C GLY A 287 -35.93 -5.66 -26.28
N ARG A 288 -35.31 -4.53 -25.93
CA ARG A 288 -33.86 -4.38 -25.86
C ARG A 288 -33.32 -4.67 -24.45
N PRO A 289 -32.17 -5.34 -24.31
CA PRO A 289 -31.56 -5.56 -23.00
C PRO A 289 -30.86 -4.29 -22.49
N VAL A 290 -31.24 -3.85 -21.30
CA VAL A 290 -30.68 -2.69 -20.57
C VAL A 290 -30.40 -3.09 -19.12
N ILE A 291 -29.61 -2.30 -18.41
CA ILE A 291 -29.29 -2.55 -17.00
C ILE A 291 -30.46 -2.13 -16.11
N GLY A 292 -31.07 -3.12 -15.45
CA GLY A 292 -32.21 -2.98 -14.55
C GLY A 292 -31.83 -2.85 -13.08
N GLY A 293 -30.63 -3.30 -12.70
CA GLY A 293 -30.09 -3.20 -11.35
C GLY A 293 -28.57 -3.35 -11.31
N LEU A 294 -27.98 -2.87 -10.23
CA LEU A 294 -26.54 -2.89 -9.97
C LEU A 294 -26.32 -3.02 -8.46
N ALA A 295 -25.40 -3.89 -8.06
CA ALA A 295 -24.90 -3.92 -6.70
C ALA A 295 -23.38 -3.94 -6.69
N VAL A 296 -22.80 -3.13 -5.83
CA VAL A 296 -21.36 -3.11 -5.54
C VAL A 296 -21.18 -3.65 -4.14
N THR A 297 -20.38 -4.69 -4.01
CA THR A 297 -20.00 -5.25 -2.72
C THR A 297 -18.53 -4.96 -2.47
N TYR A 298 -18.23 -4.42 -1.28
CA TYR A 298 -16.87 -4.12 -0.86
C TYR A 298 -16.28 -5.24 -0.02
N ARG A 299 -14.98 -5.51 -0.18
CA ARG A 299 -14.24 -6.48 0.63
C ARG A 299 -14.26 -6.03 2.09
N ALA A 300 -14.42 -6.99 3.00
CA ALA A 300 -14.36 -6.73 4.43
C ALA A 300 -12.99 -6.14 4.81
N ASN A 301 -13.00 -5.01 5.52
CA ASN A 301 -11.80 -4.42 6.09
C ASN A 301 -11.83 -4.61 7.61
N PRO A 302 -10.91 -5.39 8.21
CA PRO A 302 -10.88 -5.64 9.66
C PRO A 302 -10.68 -4.36 10.48
N THR A 303 -10.18 -3.28 9.89
CA THR A 303 -10.07 -1.98 10.58
C THR A 303 -11.43 -1.30 10.83
N PHE A 304 -12.53 -1.75 10.21
CA PHE A 304 -13.88 -1.21 10.46
C PHE A 304 -14.58 -1.82 11.68
N ASP A 305 -14.19 -3.02 12.10
CA ASP A 305 -14.85 -3.79 13.16
C ASP A 305 -14.49 -3.35 14.58
N LEU A 306 -13.88 -2.16 14.73
CA LEU A 306 -13.72 -1.48 16.01
C LEU A 306 -15.07 -1.09 16.65
N LYS A 307 -16.14 -1.05 15.85
CA LYS A 307 -17.52 -1.22 16.34
C LYS A 307 -17.86 -2.68 16.12
N GLY A 308 -17.46 -3.55 17.03
CA GLY A 308 -17.64 -5.01 16.95
C GLY A 308 -19.08 -5.41 16.76
N ASN A 309 -19.53 -5.31 15.52
CA ASN A 309 -20.63 -6.03 14.98
C ASN A 309 -19.97 -7.18 14.23
N PRO A 310 -19.72 -8.33 14.89
CA PRO A 310 -19.05 -9.50 14.31
C PRO A 310 -19.98 -10.22 13.33
N ASP A 311 -20.86 -9.49 12.67
CA ASP A 311 -21.77 -10.04 11.71
C ASP A 311 -21.13 -9.89 10.34
N LYS A 312 -20.51 -10.99 9.90
CA LYS A 312 -20.12 -11.26 8.51
C LYS A 312 -21.27 -11.01 7.51
N SER A 313 -22.48 -10.70 7.97
CA SER A 313 -23.69 -10.43 7.19
C SER A 313 -23.79 -9.04 6.55
N LYS A 314 -23.07 -8.01 7.04
CA LYS A 314 -23.11 -6.67 6.43
C LYS A 314 -21.84 -6.36 5.64
N LEU A 315 -21.56 -7.21 4.65
CA LEU A 315 -20.85 -6.74 3.45
C LEU A 315 -21.40 -5.36 3.09
N GLN A 316 -20.54 -4.34 3.05
CA GLN A 316 -20.95 -3.02 2.58
C GLN A 316 -21.40 -3.23 1.13
N ARG A 317 -22.71 -3.26 0.95
CA ARG A 317 -23.35 -3.57 -0.32
C ARG A 317 -24.19 -2.37 -0.70
N TYR A 318 -23.70 -1.61 -1.67
CA TYR A 318 -24.51 -0.63 -2.35
C TYR A 318 -25.36 -1.37 -3.38
N CYS A 319 -26.68 -1.18 -3.37
CA CYS A 319 -27.58 -1.85 -4.30
C CYS A 319 -28.69 -0.90 -4.76
N LYS A 320 -28.97 -0.91 -6.06
CA LYS A 320 -30.07 -0.18 -6.70
C LYS A 320 -30.75 -1.05 -7.76
N GLY A 321 -32.07 -0.95 -7.86
CA GLY A 321 -32.90 -1.79 -8.73
C GLY A 321 -33.38 -3.10 -8.09
N ARG A 322 -34.11 -3.92 -8.85
CA ARG A 322 -34.63 -5.21 -8.36
C ARG A 322 -33.54 -6.28 -8.43
N CYS A 323 -33.20 -6.83 -7.28
CA CYS A 323 -32.42 -8.05 -7.14
C CYS A 323 -33.38 -9.16 -6.67
N GLN A 324 -33.96 -9.93 -7.59
CA GLN A 324 -34.63 -11.18 -7.23
C GLN A 324 -34.19 -12.31 -8.16
N SER A 325 -33.59 -13.33 -7.55
CA SER A 325 -33.10 -14.60 -8.09
C SER A 325 -31.81 -14.59 -8.94
N PRO A 326 -30.75 -15.29 -8.50
CA PRO A 326 -29.57 -15.64 -9.32
C PRO A 326 -29.85 -16.60 -10.48
N ASN A 327 -31.07 -17.15 -10.59
CA ASN A 327 -31.41 -18.20 -11.56
C ASN A 327 -31.90 -17.66 -12.92
N ASP A 328 -31.91 -16.34 -13.14
CA ASP A 328 -32.25 -15.76 -14.44
C ASP A 328 -31.00 -15.62 -15.33
N ARG A 329 -31.16 -15.90 -16.64
CA ARG A 329 -30.12 -15.71 -17.68
C ARG A 329 -29.66 -14.25 -17.87
N ASP A 330 -30.21 -13.34 -17.09
CA ASP A 330 -30.01 -11.90 -17.14
C ASP A 330 -29.24 -11.37 -15.90
N TYR A 331 -28.66 -12.24 -15.06
CA TYR A 331 -27.75 -11.87 -13.95
C TYR A 331 -26.28 -12.08 -14.30
N PHE A 332 -25.44 -11.11 -13.95
CA PHE A 332 -23.99 -11.19 -14.12
C PHE A 332 -23.26 -10.73 -12.86
N CYS A 333 -22.20 -11.45 -12.48
CA CYS A 333 -21.35 -11.12 -11.35
C CYS A 333 -19.90 -10.98 -11.83
N ALA A 334 -19.33 -9.79 -11.65
CA ALA A 334 -17.94 -9.49 -11.89
C ALA A 334 -17.20 -9.49 -10.54
N THR A 335 -16.40 -10.51 -10.27
CA THR A 335 -15.60 -10.63 -9.03
C THR A 335 -14.16 -10.19 -9.29
N PHE A 336 -13.55 -9.48 -8.34
CA PHE A 336 -12.19 -8.95 -8.42
C PHE A 336 -11.29 -9.62 -7.39
N GLU A 337 -10.10 -10.04 -7.81
CA GLU A 337 -9.09 -10.58 -6.90
C GLU A 337 -8.52 -9.48 -5.99
N PRO A 338 -7.98 -9.80 -4.79
CA PRO A 338 -7.28 -8.82 -3.97
C PRO A 338 -6.15 -8.14 -4.76
N GLY A 339 -6.12 -6.81 -4.78
CA GLY A 339 -5.14 -6.06 -5.56
C GLY A 339 -5.48 -5.90 -7.05
N GLU A 340 -6.63 -6.40 -7.50
CA GLU A 340 -7.16 -6.16 -8.83
C GLU A 340 -8.15 -4.99 -8.81
N TYR A 341 -7.84 -3.95 -9.56
CA TYR A 341 -8.60 -2.71 -9.55
C TYR A 341 -9.09 -2.33 -10.95
N VAL A 342 -10.30 -1.80 -11.03
CA VAL A 342 -10.85 -1.30 -12.30
C VAL A 342 -10.18 0.03 -12.65
N VAL A 343 -9.49 0.07 -13.78
CA VAL A 343 -8.78 1.26 -14.29
C VAL A 343 -9.49 1.90 -15.47
N LYS A 344 -10.45 1.20 -16.08
CA LYS A 344 -11.22 1.69 -17.22
C LYS A 344 -12.62 1.12 -17.22
N VAL A 345 -13.60 1.98 -17.49
CA VAL A 345 -15.00 1.60 -17.64
C VAL A 345 -15.51 2.04 -19.00
N ASN A 346 -16.07 1.11 -19.76
CA ASN A 346 -16.81 1.43 -20.98
C ASN A 346 -18.31 1.34 -20.67
N VAL A 347 -19.02 2.43 -20.90
CA VAL A 347 -20.47 2.52 -20.69
C VAL A 347 -21.14 2.90 -22.01
N SER A 348 -22.23 2.22 -22.35
CA SER A 348 -23.13 2.68 -23.42
C SER A 348 -24.45 3.08 -22.82
N SER A 349 -24.94 4.27 -23.16
CA SER A 349 -26.17 4.82 -22.59
C SER A 349 -26.99 5.58 -23.62
N GLY A 350 -28.30 5.40 -23.58
CA GLY A 350 -29.31 6.27 -24.18
C GLY A 350 -30.20 6.84 -23.09
N HIS A 351 -31.52 6.58 -23.19
CA HIS A 351 -32.50 6.86 -22.13
C HIS A 351 -32.22 6.11 -20.82
N LEU A 352 -31.60 4.94 -20.92
CA LEU A 352 -31.16 4.09 -19.82
C LEU A 352 -29.73 3.62 -20.09
N ILE A 353 -29.14 2.89 -19.15
CA ILE A 353 -27.83 2.26 -19.35
C ILE A 353 -28.00 0.98 -20.17
N ASP A 354 -27.47 0.96 -21.38
CA ASP A 354 -27.54 -0.17 -22.30
C ASP A 354 -26.46 -1.20 -22.03
N ARG A 355 -25.23 -0.75 -21.73
CA ARG A 355 -24.06 -1.62 -21.62
C ARG A 355 -23.03 -1.15 -20.60
N LEU A 356 -22.44 -2.09 -19.87
CA LEU A 356 -21.27 -1.87 -19.03
C LEU A 356 -20.16 -2.88 -19.29
N CYS A 357 -18.91 -2.43 -19.20
CA CYS A 357 -17.74 -3.27 -19.29
C CYS A 357 -16.62 -2.66 -18.45
N PHE A 358 -15.98 -3.48 -17.64
CA PHE A 358 -14.87 -3.09 -16.75
C PHE A 358 -13.56 -3.67 -17.27
N ARG A 359 -12.50 -2.88 -17.24
CA ARG A 359 -11.14 -3.34 -17.51
C ARG A 359 -10.26 -3.04 -16.31
N THR A 360 -9.50 -4.03 -15.88
CA THR A 360 -8.68 -3.97 -14.67
C THR A 360 -7.21 -3.68 -14.96
N ASN A 361 -6.45 -3.34 -13.93
CA ASN A 361 -4.99 -3.16 -13.95
C ASN A 361 -4.25 -4.42 -14.44
N THR A 362 -4.81 -5.61 -14.23
CA THR A 362 -4.24 -6.89 -14.71
C THR A 362 -4.50 -7.15 -16.20
N GLY A 363 -5.24 -6.26 -16.88
CA GLY A 363 -5.63 -6.40 -18.28
C GLY A 363 -6.91 -7.21 -18.49
N ARG A 364 -7.50 -7.79 -17.43
CA ARG A 364 -8.75 -8.54 -17.50
C ARG A 364 -9.91 -7.62 -17.89
N THR A 365 -10.80 -8.15 -18.74
CA THR A 365 -12.00 -7.43 -19.19
C THR A 365 -13.23 -8.22 -18.78
N LEU A 366 -14.12 -7.57 -18.01
CA LEU A 366 -15.35 -8.16 -17.49
C LEU A 366 -16.55 -7.49 -18.19
N GLY A 367 -17.42 -8.32 -18.76
CA GLY A 367 -18.50 -7.90 -19.66
C GLY A 367 -18.17 -8.16 -21.14
N PRO A 368 -18.92 -7.56 -22.09
CA PRO A 368 -19.95 -6.55 -21.88
C PRO A 368 -21.23 -7.12 -21.26
N PHE A 369 -21.74 -6.43 -20.24
CA PHE A 369 -23.05 -6.68 -19.66
C PHE A 369 -24.09 -5.82 -20.39
N GLY A 370 -25.20 -6.40 -20.84
CA GLY A 370 -26.30 -5.69 -21.49
C GLY A 370 -26.26 -5.66 -23.03
N GLY A 371 -27.06 -4.78 -23.63
CA GLY A 371 -27.36 -4.72 -25.06
C GLY A 371 -26.36 -3.92 -25.90
N ARG A 372 -26.56 -3.92 -27.24
CA ARG A 372 -25.73 -3.15 -28.20
C ARG A 372 -26.20 -1.69 -28.38
N GLY A 373 -27.18 -1.24 -27.59
CA GLY A 373 -27.77 0.10 -27.69
C GLY A 373 -26.91 1.20 -27.05
N GLY A 374 -27.40 2.43 -27.16
CA GLY A 374 -26.80 3.61 -26.52
C GLY A 374 -25.57 4.19 -27.24
N GLY A 375 -25.27 5.45 -26.92
CA GLY A 375 -24.00 6.08 -27.30
C GLY A 375 -22.85 5.51 -26.49
N LYS A 376 -21.69 5.25 -27.12
CA LYS A 376 -20.52 4.67 -26.45
C LYS A 376 -19.71 5.75 -25.75
N HIS A 377 -19.35 5.50 -24.51
CA HIS A 377 -18.49 6.35 -23.70
C HIS A 377 -17.45 5.52 -22.95
N THR A 378 -16.30 6.13 -22.70
CA THR A 378 -15.20 5.52 -21.98
C THR A 378 -14.74 6.46 -20.88
N GLN A 379 -14.61 5.94 -19.67
CA GLN A 379 -13.88 6.58 -18.59
C GLN A 379 -12.62 5.79 -18.29
N VAL A 380 -11.52 6.52 -18.07
CA VAL A 380 -10.23 5.96 -17.66
C VAL A 380 -9.86 6.61 -16.33
N ALA A 381 -9.17 5.85 -15.50
CA ALA A 381 -8.61 6.36 -14.26
C ALA A 381 -7.76 7.62 -14.52
N PRO A 382 -7.77 8.61 -13.60
CA PRO A 382 -6.93 9.80 -13.70
C PRO A 382 -5.45 9.47 -13.96
N SER A 383 -4.80 10.26 -14.82
CA SER A 383 -3.37 10.15 -15.13
C SER A 383 -2.50 10.78 -14.02
N GLY A 384 -1.33 10.20 -13.77
CA GLY A 384 -0.27 10.79 -12.92
C GLY A 384 0.04 10.03 -11.63
N ALA A 385 -0.84 9.15 -11.15
CA ALA A 385 -0.60 8.33 -9.96
C ALA A 385 -1.41 7.01 -9.99
N THR A 386 -1.24 6.14 -8.98
CA THR A 386 -2.05 4.92 -8.84
C THR A 386 -3.52 5.33 -8.64
N ALA A 387 -4.33 5.20 -9.68
CA ALA A 387 -5.73 5.59 -9.66
C ALA A 387 -6.65 4.47 -10.16
N TYR A 388 -7.79 4.31 -9.50
CA TYR A 388 -8.76 3.26 -9.81
C TYR A 388 -10.18 3.63 -9.41
N LEU A 389 -11.14 2.84 -9.90
CA LEU A 389 -12.55 2.99 -9.59
C LEU A 389 -12.76 2.72 -8.10
N TYR A 390 -13.19 3.75 -7.38
CA TYR A 390 -13.45 3.70 -5.95
C TYR A 390 -14.87 3.22 -5.67
N ASP A 391 -15.85 3.74 -6.41
CA ASP A 391 -17.28 3.50 -6.14
C ASP A 391 -18.12 3.76 -7.41
N ILE A 392 -19.29 3.13 -7.48
CA ILE A 392 -20.29 3.30 -8.53
C ILE A 392 -21.60 3.77 -7.89
N ASN A 393 -22.05 4.96 -8.27
CA ASN A 393 -23.30 5.54 -7.79
C ASN A 393 -24.31 5.64 -8.93
N CYS A 394 -25.57 5.37 -8.62
CA CYS A 394 -26.66 5.47 -9.58
C CYS A 394 -28.01 5.75 -8.91
N ASP A 395 -28.94 6.30 -9.70
CA ASP A 395 -30.33 6.44 -9.27
C ASP A 395 -31.21 5.40 -9.95
N GLU A 396 -32.35 5.09 -9.33
CA GLU A 396 -33.31 4.13 -9.86
C GLU A 396 -34.65 4.80 -10.19
N THR A 397 -35.22 4.46 -11.33
CA THR A 397 -36.55 4.91 -11.74
C THR A 397 -37.39 3.72 -12.16
N ASN A 398 -38.70 3.80 -11.96
CA ASN A 398 -39.63 2.78 -12.41
C ASN A 398 -40.14 3.13 -13.80
N THR A 399 -39.86 2.27 -14.78
CA THR A 399 -40.33 2.39 -16.16
C THR A 399 -40.82 1.05 -16.68
N GLN A 400 -41.99 1.03 -17.33
CA GLN A 400 -42.66 -0.20 -17.79
C GLN A 400 -42.86 -1.23 -16.66
N GLY A 401 -43.23 -0.79 -15.46
CA GLY A 401 -43.52 -1.68 -14.32
C GLY A 401 -42.31 -2.35 -13.67
N SER A 402 -41.08 -1.97 -14.04
CA SER A 402 -39.84 -2.50 -13.45
C SER A 402 -38.84 -1.37 -13.17
N PRO A 403 -37.93 -1.53 -12.18
CA PRO A 403 -36.87 -0.57 -11.96
C PRO A 403 -35.88 -0.58 -13.12
N ALA A 404 -35.25 0.56 -13.35
CA ALA A 404 -34.13 0.73 -14.27
C ALA A 404 -33.14 1.71 -13.67
N ILE A 405 -31.86 1.51 -14.01
CA ILE A 405 -30.82 2.41 -13.59
C ILE A 405 -30.73 3.60 -14.55
N TYR A 406 -30.73 4.79 -13.97
CA TYR A 406 -30.46 6.04 -14.65
C TYR A 406 -29.48 6.86 -13.80
N ASN A 407 -28.92 7.93 -14.36
CA ASN A 407 -27.98 8.79 -13.65
C ASN A 407 -26.74 8.05 -13.06
N LEU A 408 -26.14 7.15 -13.85
CA LEU A 408 -24.97 6.37 -13.43
C LEU A 408 -23.70 7.25 -13.38
N MET A 409 -22.92 7.13 -12.32
CA MET A 409 -21.70 7.89 -12.05
C MET A 409 -20.61 6.98 -11.48
N PHE A 410 -19.37 7.22 -11.90
CA PHE A 410 -18.18 6.51 -11.41
C PHE A 410 -17.30 7.46 -10.62
N ARG A 411 -16.90 7.06 -9.40
CA ARG A 411 -15.95 7.82 -8.57
C ARG A 411 -14.59 7.18 -8.62
N TRP A 412 -13.55 7.99 -8.66
CA TRP A 412 -12.17 7.53 -8.79
C TRP A 412 -11.36 7.96 -7.58
N ILE A 413 -10.54 7.06 -7.05
CA ILE A 413 -9.53 7.38 -6.03
C ILE A 413 -8.18 7.49 -6.72
N THR A 414 -7.41 8.51 -6.35
CA THR A 414 -6.02 8.71 -6.74
C THR A 414 -5.18 8.62 -5.48
N LEU A 415 -4.14 7.80 -5.49
CA LEU A 415 -3.17 7.71 -4.39
C LEU A 415 -1.90 8.43 -4.82
N GLU A 416 -1.41 9.37 -4.00
CA GLU A 416 -0.21 10.19 -4.20
C GLU A 416 0.94 9.81 -3.26
#